data_AF-A0A0N1H482-F1
#
_entry.id   AF-A0A0N1H482-F1
#
_cell.length_a   1.000
_cell.length_b   1.000
_cell.length_c   1.000
_cell.angle_alpha   90.00
_cell.angle_beta   90.00
_cell.angle_gamma   90.00
#
_symmetry.space_group_name_H-M   'P 1'
#
loop_
_entity.id
_entity.type
_entity.pdbx_description
1 polymer ?
#
loop_
_entity_poly.entity_id
_entity_poly.type
_entity_poly.pdbx_seq_one_letter_code
_entity_poly.pdbx_strand_id
1 'polypeptide(L)'
;MEIAGLAIGVVPLIAEAVKSYKSTKVFIMSFKHFRKHMQKIIDILDRQEFKFRKAIECVLLQCVDQQLAREMLQDPGHSCWLDKVVTDAYLAFLGPDHDGFSRAACSTCDSLEDIGRALRILAETTGRGMNIVTAKAHFAIERSSIEARIGNLRQQVDEFVGITNMLVTASHPVELVTTAPRIISNLKREVQRFVIVKKTAEDLHTALITRTPTALRPKETASGSQLSHL
;
A
#
# COMPACT_ATOMS: atom_id res chain seq x y z
N MET A 1 21.68 13.50 9.97
CA MET A 1 20.30 13.97 10.20
C MET A 1 19.70 13.12 11.31
N GLU A 2 18.62 13.58 11.93
CA GLU A 2 18.09 12.98 13.16
C GLU A 2 17.24 11.74 12.88
N ILE A 3 17.55 10.63 13.57
CA ILE A 3 16.85 9.35 13.42
C ILE A 3 15.42 9.42 14.03
N ALA A 4 15.12 10.43 14.85
CA ALA A 4 13.82 10.65 15.47
C ALA A 4 12.65 10.81 14.48
N GLY A 5 12.91 11.13 13.21
CA GLY A 5 11.89 11.20 12.16
C GLY A 5 11.47 9.85 11.56
N LEU A 6 12.29 8.79 11.69
CA LEU A 6 12.14 7.55 10.91
C LEU A 6 10.84 6.77 11.22
N ALA A 7 10.33 6.91 12.44
CA ALA A 7 9.07 6.30 12.87
C ALA A 7 7.85 6.92 12.17
N ILE A 8 7.94 8.16 11.68
CA ILE A 8 6.87 8.82 10.92
C ILE A 8 6.99 8.44 9.44
N GLY A 9 6.82 7.15 9.17
CA GLY A 9 6.34 6.70 7.87
C GLY A 9 7.30 5.93 6.96
N VAL A 10 7.71 4.73 7.40
CA VAL A 10 8.16 3.67 6.48
C VAL A 10 7.14 3.40 5.35
N VAL A 11 5.84 3.56 5.64
CA VAL A 11 4.72 3.44 4.71
C VAL A 11 4.78 4.54 3.61
N PRO A 12 4.85 5.85 3.91
CA PRO A 12 5.23 6.91 2.97
C PRO A 12 6.54 6.72 2.20
N LEU A 13 7.61 6.23 2.84
CA LEU A 13 8.90 5.99 2.19
C LEU A 13 8.78 4.97 1.04
N ILE A 14 7.97 3.93 1.24
CA ILE A 14 7.66 2.94 0.20
C ILE A 14 6.94 3.57 -1.00
N ALA A 15 6.00 4.49 -0.76
CA ALA A 15 5.32 5.23 -1.83
C ALA A 15 6.32 6.08 -2.62
N GLU A 16 7.23 6.80 -1.94
CA GLU A 16 8.25 7.62 -2.60
C GLU A 16 9.27 6.77 -3.39
N ALA A 17 9.62 5.57 -2.91
CA ALA A 17 10.43 4.63 -3.68
C ALA A 17 9.76 4.23 -5.00
N VAL A 18 8.47 3.85 -4.98
CA VAL A 18 7.71 3.49 -6.20
C VAL A 18 7.55 4.69 -7.14
N LYS A 19 7.35 5.90 -6.60
CA LYS A 19 7.33 7.16 -7.36
C LYS A 19 8.69 7.49 -7.97
N SER A 20 9.79 7.18 -7.28
CA SER A 20 11.16 7.37 -7.75
C SER A 20 11.54 6.38 -8.85
N TYR A 21 11.15 5.10 -8.76
CA TYR A 21 11.30 4.14 -9.87
C TYR A 21 10.60 4.61 -11.15
N LYS A 22 9.33 5.06 -11.04
CA LYS A 22 8.57 5.62 -12.18
C LYS A 22 9.27 6.83 -12.78
N SER A 23 9.65 7.80 -11.94
CA SER A 23 10.28 9.07 -12.36
C SER A 23 11.65 8.86 -13.03
N THR A 24 12.49 8.02 -12.43
CA THR A 24 13.83 7.70 -12.95
C THR A 24 13.75 7.00 -14.31
N LYS A 25 12.82 6.05 -14.50
CA LYS A 25 12.62 5.41 -15.81
C LYS A 25 12.15 6.39 -16.90
N VAL A 26 11.17 7.25 -16.61
CA VAL A 26 10.73 8.29 -17.54
C VAL A 26 11.90 9.20 -17.94
N PHE A 27 12.73 9.59 -16.97
CA PHE A 27 13.91 10.40 -17.23
C PHE A 27 14.95 9.68 -18.11
N ILE A 28 15.22 8.40 -17.86
CA ILE A 28 16.13 7.58 -18.69
C ILE A 28 15.64 7.46 -20.14
N MET A 29 14.33 7.32 -20.35
CA MET A 29 13.74 7.23 -21.69
C MET A 29 13.92 8.52 -22.52
N SER A 30 14.26 9.66 -21.91
CA SER A 30 14.58 10.90 -22.63
C SER A 30 15.90 10.84 -23.42
N PHE A 31 16.86 9.99 -23.02
CA PHE A 31 18.19 9.88 -23.63
C PHE A 31 18.21 9.14 -24.97
N LYS A 32 17.48 9.66 -25.96
CA LYS A 32 17.30 9.07 -27.31
C LYS A 32 18.63 8.64 -27.97
N HIS A 33 19.68 9.45 -27.83
CA HIS A 33 21.01 9.19 -28.41
C HIS A 33 21.74 7.98 -27.80
N PHE A 34 21.41 7.58 -26.58
CA PHE A 34 22.08 6.51 -25.84
C PHE A 34 21.16 5.30 -25.57
N ARG A 35 20.01 5.21 -26.27
CA ARG A 35 18.92 4.25 -26.04
C ARG A 35 19.38 2.80 -25.82
N LYS A 36 20.36 2.28 -26.56
CA LYS A 36 20.85 0.89 -26.40
C LYS A 36 21.55 0.62 -25.05
N HIS A 37 22.22 1.64 -24.48
CA HIS A 37 22.85 1.52 -23.15
C HIS A 37 21.82 1.77 -22.05
N MET A 38 20.99 2.80 -22.24
CA MET A 38 19.95 3.19 -21.29
C MET A 38 18.83 2.15 -21.17
N GLN A 39 18.56 1.34 -22.20
CA GLN A 39 17.65 0.21 -22.10
C GLN A 39 18.12 -0.82 -21.06
N LYS A 40 19.42 -1.19 -21.04
CA LYS A 40 19.95 -2.13 -20.04
C LYS A 40 19.74 -1.63 -18.60
N ILE A 41 19.82 -0.31 -18.41
CA ILE A 41 19.57 0.34 -17.12
C ILE A 41 18.08 0.24 -16.75
N ILE A 42 17.17 0.55 -17.68
CA ILE A 42 15.71 0.35 -17.51
C ILE A 42 15.42 -1.12 -17.14
N ASP A 43 15.97 -2.08 -17.89
CA ASP A 43 15.75 -3.51 -17.65
C ASP A 43 16.20 -3.93 -16.24
N ILE A 44 17.25 -3.33 -15.67
CA ILE A 44 17.71 -3.60 -14.30
C ILE A 44 16.79 -2.92 -13.27
N LEU A 45 16.37 -1.68 -13.52
CA LEU A 45 15.43 -0.95 -12.66
C LEU A 45 14.07 -1.63 -12.59
N ASP A 46 13.52 -2.13 -13.71
CA ASP A 46 12.25 -2.88 -13.73
C ASP A 46 12.31 -4.14 -12.87
N ARG A 47 13.45 -4.86 -12.91
CA ARG A 47 13.67 -6.05 -12.06
C ARG A 47 13.82 -5.70 -10.58
N GLN A 48 14.40 -4.55 -10.25
CA GLN A 48 14.53 -4.09 -8.86
C GLN A 48 13.19 -3.54 -8.33
N GLU A 49 12.44 -2.78 -9.14
CA GLU A 49 11.07 -2.34 -8.81
C GLU A 49 10.15 -3.54 -8.57
N PHE A 50 10.21 -4.56 -9.43
CA PHE A 50 9.41 -5.78 -9.27
C PHE A 50 9.73 -6.51 -7.95
N LYS A 51 11.03 -6.73 -7.64
CA LYS A 51 11.47 -7.33 -6.37
C LYS A 51 10.97 -6.52 -5.17
N PHE A 52 11.23 -5.21 -5.17
CA PHE A 52 10.86 -4.31 -4.10
C PHE A 52 9.34 -4.30 -3.88
N ARG A 53 8.54 -4.06 -4.93
CA ARG A 53 7.07 -4.08 -4.85
C ARG A 53 6.51 -5.44 -4.42
N LYS A 54 7.17 -6.56 -4.74
CA LYS A 54 6.78 -7.89 -4.26
C LYS A 54 7.10 -8.13 -2.79
N ALA A 55 8.26 -7.68 -2.31
CA ALA A 55 8.57 -7.66 -0.89
C ALA A 55 7.51 -6.85 -0.12
N ILE A 56 7.17 -5.64 -0.60
CA ILE A 56 6.10 -4.82 -0.03
C ILE A 56 4.74 -5.50 -0.07
N GLU A 57 4.35 -6.17 -1.17
CA GLU A 57 3.06 -6.88 -1.25
C GLU A 57 2.97 -7.95 -0.14
N CYS A 58 4.05 -8.69 0.12
CA CYS A 58 4.10 -9.70 1.18
C CYS A 58 3.89 -9.13 2.60
N VAL A 59 4.38 -7.92 2.88
CA VAL A 59 4.20 -7.24 4.19
C VAL A 59 2.83 -6.58 4.29
N LEU A 60 2.38 -5.89 3.24
CA LEU A 60 1.05 -5.26 3.20
C LEU A 60 -0.07 -6.30 3.38
N LEU A 61 0.08 -7.51 2.82
CA LEU A 61 -0.87 -8.61 3.00
C LEU A 61 -1.04 -9.10 4.45
N GLN A 62 -0.17 -8.69 5.38
CA GLN A 62 -0.33 -8.96 6.82
C GLN A 62 -1.12 -7.85 7.55
N CYS A 63 -1.23 -6.68 6.92
CA CYS A 63 -1.79 -5.45 7.51
C CYS A 63 -3.15 -5.06 6.90
N VAL A 64 -3.32 -5.30 5.60
CA VAL A 64 -4.49 -4.96 4.78
C VAL A 64 -4.86 -6.14 3.86
N ASP A 65 -6.04 -6.08 3.24
CA ASP A 65 -6.45 -7.11 2.27
C ASP A 65 -5.70 -7.02 0.93
N GLN A 66 -5.83 -8.08 0.13
CA GLN A 66 -5.12 -8.24 -1.14
C GLN A 66 -5.50 -7.20 -2.21
N GLN A 67 -6.72 -6.64 -2.17
CA GLN A 67 -7.12 -5.63 -3.13
C GLN A 67 -6.52 -4.28 -2.74
N LEU A 68 -6.69 -3.86 -1.49
CA LEU A 68 -6.13 -2.62 -0.97
C LEU A 68 -4.59 -2.59 -1.06
N ALA A 69 -3.91 -3.69 -0.75
CA ALA A 69 -2.45 -3.82 -0.91
C ALA A 69 -1.99 -3.53 -2.35
N ARG A 70 -2.78 -3.95 -3.35
CA ARG A 70 -2.48 -3.77 -4.78
C ARG A 70 -2.83 -2.37 -5.29
N GLU A 71 -3.89 -1.77 -4.78
CA GLU A 71 -4.30 -0.40 -5.09
C GLU A 71 -3.24 0.58 -4.59
N MET A 72 -2.84 0.46 -3.31
CA MET A 72 -1.69 1.17 -2.74
C MET A 72 -0.42 0.97 -3.59
N LEU A 73 -0.06 -0.27 -3.91
CA LEU A 73 1.14 -0.57 -4.72
C LEU A 73 1.09 -0.10 -6.17
N GLN A 74 -0.08 0.27 -6.71
CA GLN A 74 -0.21 0.87 -8.04
C GLN A 74 -0.15 2.39 -7.98
N ASP A 75 -0.78 2.99 -6.96
CA ASP A 75 -0.84 4.43 -6.72
C ASP A 75 -0.07 4.88 -5.45
N PRO A 76 1.14 5.46 -5.61
CA PRO A 76 1.85 6.14 -4.52
C PRO A 76 1.09 7.32 -3.89
N GLY A 77 0.06 7.86 -4.54
CA GLY A 77 -0.80 8.90 -3.99
C GLY A 77 -1.95 8.38 -3.11
N HIS A 78 -2.12 7.06 -2.98
CA HIS A 78 -3.26 6.46 -2.31
C HIS A 78 -3.33 6.86 -0.82
N SER A 79 -4.50 7.32 -0.36
CA SER A 79 -4.67 7.89 0.99
C SER A 79 -4.27 6.95 2.12
N CYS A 80 -4.40 5.63 1.93
CA CYS A 80 -3.97 4.64 2.92
C CYS A 80 -2.45 4.58 3.16
N TRP A 81 -1.61 5.23 2.33
CA TRP A 81 -0.20 5.46 2.66
C TRP A 81 -0.02 6.47 3.82
N LEU A 82 -1.07 7.21 4.20
CA LEU A 82 -1.09 8.15 5.34
C LEU A 82 -2.11 7.74 6.42
N ASP A 83 -2.76 6.58 6.29
CA ASP A 83 -3.73 6.10 7.27
C ASP A 83 -3.00 5.59 8.53
N LYS A 84 -3.37 6.15 9.68
CA LYS A 84 -2.80 5.76 10.97
C LYS A 84 -3.11 4.29 11.31
N VAL A 85 -4.28 3.76 10.95
CA VAL A 85 -4.65 2.36 11.22
C VAL A 85 -3.78 1.40 10.42
N VAL A 86 -3.47 1.74 9.17
CA VAL A 86 -2.55 0.96 8.32
C VAL A 86 -1.12 1.06 8.86
N THR A 87 -0.69 2.25 9.28
CA THR A 87 0.64 2.49 9.87
C THR A 87 0.83 1.76 11.21
N ASP A 88 -0.17 1.82 12.11
CA ASP A 88 -0.19 1.12 13.40
C ASP A 88 -0.12 -0.41 13.19
N ALA A 89 -0.88 -0.95 12.22
CA ALA A 89 -0.83 -2.37 11.86
C ALA A 89 0.54 -2.77 11.28
N TYR A 90 1.16 -1.91 10.48
CA TYR A 90 2.50 -2.13 9.92
C TYR A 90 3.58 -2.18 11.00
N LEU A 91 3.54 -1.26 11.96
CA LEU A 91 4.44 -1.25 13.12
C LEU A 91 4.20 -2.45 14.04
N ALA A 92 2.93 -2.85 14.25
CA ALA A 92 2.59 -4.04 15.03
C ALA A 92 3.05 -5.35 14.36
N PHE A 93 3.05 -5.43 13.02
CA PHE A 93 3.60 -6.57 12.29
C PHE A 93 5.14 -6.62 12.34
N LEU A 94 5.81 -5.49 12.11
CA LEU A 94 7.28 -5.43 12.11
C LEU A 94 7.90 -5.55 13.51
N GLY A 95 7.18 -5.14 14.56
CA GLY A 95 7.60 -5.31 15.95
C GLY A 95 8.99 -4.72 16.24
N PRO A 96 9.87 -5.44 16.95
CA PRO A 96 11.24 -4.97 17.23
C PRO A 96 12.07 -4.66 15.98
N ASP A 97 11.84 -5.36 14.86
CA ASP A 97 12.68 -5.29 13.67
C ASP A 97 12.34 -4.12 12.73
N HIS A 98 11.34 -3.30 13.08
CA HIS A 98 10.89 -2.16 12.27
C HIS A 98 12.03 -1.18 11.92
N ASP A 99 13.00 -0.97 12.82
CA ASP A 99 14.19 -0.15 12.54
C ASP A 99 15.09 -0.76 11.45
N GLY A 100 15.25 -2.08 11.44
CA GLY A 100 16.03 -2.78 10.41
C GLY A 100 15.37 -2.68 9.04
N PHE A 101 14.08 -2.96 8.99
CA PHE A 101 13.27 -2.86 7.78
C PHE A 101 13.21 -1.42 7.25
N SER A 102 12.97 -0.43 8.11
CA SER A 102 12.86 0.98 7.72
C SER A 102 14.18 1.54 7.18
N ARG A 103 15.32 1.18 7.79
CA ARG A 103 16.65 1.56 7.27
C ARG A 103 16.92 0.96 5.89
N ALA A 104 16.52 -0.29 5.62
CA ALA A 104 16.68 -0.91 4.31
C ALA A 104 15.74 -0.29 3.25
N ALA A 105 14.52 0.11 3.64
CA ALA A 105 13.61 0.88 2.79
C ALA A 105 14.20 2.27 2.44
N CYS A 106 14.70 3.02 3.43
CA CYS A 106 15.36 4.32 3.21
C CYS A 106 16.59 4.17 2.31
N SER A 107 17.46 3.19 2.58
CA SER A 107 18.65 2.90 1.77
C SER A 107 18.30 2.71 0.28
N THR A 108 17.17 2.06 -0.01
CA THR A 108 16.64 1.87 -1.36
C THR A 108 16.15 3.20 -1.97
N CYS A 109 15.48 4.06 -1.19
CA CYS A 109 15.06 5.40 -1.61
C CYS A 109 16.27 6.28 -1.95
N ASP A 110 17.26 6.34 -1.05
CA ASP A 110 18.48 7.14 -1.19
C ASP A 110 19.21 6.80 -2.49
N SER A 111 19.38 5.51 -2.80
CA SER A 111 19.98 5.08 -4.07
C SER A 111 19.16 5.46 -5.31
N LEU A 112 17.82 5.46 -5.23
CA LEU A 112 16.97 5.89 -6.34
C LEU A 112 17.08 7.40 -6.59
N GLU A 113 17.14 8.20 -5.53
CA GLU A 113 17.44 9.63 -5.62
C GLU A 113 18.83 9.88 -6.21
N ASP A 114 19.86 9.18 -5.75
CA ASP A 114 21.24 9.38 -6.17
C ASP A 114 21.47 8.93 -7.64
N ILE A 115 20.78 7.88 -8.10
CA ILE A 115 20.71 7.51 -9.52
C ILE A 115 20.00 8.62 -10.31
N GLY A 116 18.84 9.10 -9.85
CA GLY A 116 18.10 10.19 -10.47
C GLY A 116 18.91 11.49 -10.56
N ARG A 117 19.72 11.80 -9.53
CA ARG A 117 20.61 12.96 -9.47
C ARG A 117 21.76 12.84 -10.47
N ALA A 118 22.44 11.69 -10.52
CA ALA A 118 23.50 11.42 -11.51
C ALA A 118 22.98 11.53 -12.95
N LEU A 119 21.77 11.02 -13.22
CA LEU A 119 21.13 11.13 -14.53
C LEU A 119 20.80 12.59 -14.91
N ARG A 120 20.30 13.41 -13.97
CA ARG A 120 20.05 14.85 -14.22
C ARG A 120 21.33 15.58 -14.61
N ILE A 121 22.42 15.36 -13.87
CA ILE A 121 23.75 15.91 -14.19
C ILE A 121 24.19 15.50 -15.60
N LEU A 122 24.03 14.23 -15.97
CA LEU A 122 24.35 13.73 -17.32
C LEU A 122 23.50 14.39 -18.43
N ALA A 123 22.23 14.72 -18.18
CA ALA A 123 21.40 15.44 -19.14
C ALA A 123 21.83 16.91 -19.28
N GLU A 124 22.08 17.58 -18.15
CA GLU A 124 22.50 18.98 -18.10
C GLU A 124 23.89 19.23 -18.70
N THR A 125 24.78 18.23 -18.67
CA THR A 125 26.08 18.31 -19.35
C THR A 125 25.94 17.98 -20.82
N THR A 126 25.36 16.82 -21.20
CA THR A 126 25.27 16.42 -22.61
C THR A 126 24.36 17.33 -23.46
N GLY A 127 23.40 18.02 -22.85
CA GLY A 127 22.58 19.05 -23.52
C GLY A 127 23.29 20.38 -23.78
N ARG A 128 24.45 20.65 -23.14
CA ARG A 128 25.14 21.95 -23.16
C ARG A 128 26.02 22.15 -24.41
N GLY A 129 25.46 21.94 -25.60
CA GLY A 129 26.11 22.22 -26.89
C GLY A 129 27.38 21.41 -27.19
N MET A 130 27.63 20.32 -26.44
CA MET A 130 28.84 19.51 -26.58
C MET A 130 28.89 18.84 -27.97
N ASN A 131 30.08 18.81 -28.58
CA ASN A 131 30.27 18.00 -29.79
C ASN A 131 30.10 16.50 -29.47
N ILE A 132 29.77 15.70 -30.50
CA ILE A 132 29.40 14.28 -30.36
C ILE A 132 30.53 13.42 -29.74
N VAL A 133 31.81 13.80 -29.91
CA VAL A 133 32.94 13.06 -29.33
C VAL A 133 33.04 13.32 -27.83
N THR A 134 33.04 14.59 -27.41
CA THR A 134 33.11 14.95 -25.99
C THR A 134 31.85 14.47 -25.24
N ALA A 135 30.66 14.54 -25.86
CA ALA A 135 29.43 14.01 -25.29
C ALA A 135 29.49 12.48 -25.08
N LYS A 136 30.07 11.72 -26.01
CA LYS A 136 30.30 10.27 -25.86
C LYS A 136 31.32 9.95 -24.76
N ALA A 137 32.39 10.72 -24.64
CA ALA A 137 33.40 10.54 -23.59
C ALA A 137 32.80 10.81 -22.19
N HIS A 138 32.08 11.92 -22.02
CA HIS A 138 31.37 12.25 -20.78
C HIS A 138 30.31 11.20 -20.44
N PHE A 139 29.55 10.72 -21.43
CA PHE A 139 28.61 9.62 -21.25
C PHE A 139 29.29 8.33 -20.77
N ALA A 140 30.47 7.99 -21.30
CA ALA A 140 31.19 6.79 -20.91
C ALA A 140 31.70 6.84 -19.45
N ILE A 141 32.09 8.03 -18.97
CA ILE A 141 32.51 8.27 -17.58
C ILE A 141 31.29 8.20 -16.64
N GLU A 142 30.22 8.95 -16.92
CA GLU A 142 29.02 8.91 -16.07
C GLU A 142 28.33 7.54 -16.10
N ARG A 143 28.45 6.79 -17.20
CA ARG A 143 27.91 5.43 -17.28
C ARG A 143 28.51 4.50 -16.24
N SER A 144 29.80 4.56 -15.93
CA SER A 144 30.37 3.68 -14.88
C SER A 144 29.92 4.10 -13.47
N SER A 145 29.81 5.40 -13.21
CA SER A 145 29.18 5.97 -12.01
C SER A 145 27.73 5.47 -11.84
N ILE A 146 26.91 5.57 -12.89
CA ILE A 146 25.52 5.12 -12.90
C ILE A 146 25.43 3.59 -12.76
N GLU A 147 26.25 2.81 -13.47
CA GLU A 147 26.27 1.34 -13.37
C GLU A 147 26.71 0.87 -11.96
N ALA A 148 27.64 1.56 -11.30
CA ALA A 148 28.00 1.30 -9.90
C ALA A 148 26.86 1.62 -8.92
N ARG A 149 26.17 2.75 -9.09
CA ARG A 149 25.00 3.15 -8.29
C ARG A 149 23.83 2.17 -8.43
N ILE A 150 23.61 1.65 -9.64
CA ILE A 150 22.63 0.58 -9.90
C ILE A 150 23.06 -0.75 -9.26
N GLY A 151 24.37 -1.02 -9.17
CA GLY A 151 24.93 -2.12 -8.38
C GLY A 151 24.56 -2.02 -6.90
N ASN A 152 24.74 -0.83 -6.30
CA ASN A 152 24.36 -0.55 -4.92
C ASN A 152 22.83 -0.72 -4.69
N LEU A 153 22.01 -0.13 -5.56
CA LEU A 153 20.54 -0.29 -5.52
C LEU A 153 20.14 -1.78 -5.56
N ARG A 154 20.77 -2.57 -6.43
CA ARG A 154 20.51 -4.01 -6.51
C ARG A 154 20.86 -4.73 -5.20
N GLN A 155 22.02 -4.43 -4.62
CA GLN A 155 22.41 -5.01 -3.33
C GLN A 155 21.39 -4.67 -2.24
N GLN A 156 21.03 -3.40 -2.08
CA GLN A 156 20.05 -2.94 -1.08
C GLN A 156 18.66 -3.56 -1.29
N VAL A 157 18.22 -3.74 -2.54
CA VAL A 157 16.94 -4.42 -2.83
C VAL A 157 17.01 -5.91 -2.55
N ASP A 158 18.14 -6.58 -2.81
CA ASP A 158 18.34 -7.99 -2.45
C ASP A 158 18.44 -8.19 -0.92
N GLU A 159 19.08 -7.26 -0.19
CA GLU A 159 19.07 -7.19 1.29
C GLU A 159 17.67 -6.94 1.86
N PHE A 160 16.93 -5.99 1.29
CA PHE A 160 15.55 -5.66 1.67
C PHE A 160 14.58 -6.83 1.46
N VAL A 161 14.71 -7.55 0.35
CA VAL A 161 13.98 -8.81 0.09
C VAL A 161 14.39 -9.88 1.10
N GLY A 162 15.67 -9.98 1.46
CA GLY A 162 16.16 -10.87 2.51
C GLY A 162 15.49 -10.62 3.87
N ILE A 163 15.53 -9.37 4.35
CA ILE A 163 14.87 -8.94 5.60
C ILE A 163 13.36 -9.26 5.55
N THR A 164 12.70 -8.90 4.45
CA THR A 164 11.27 -9.18 4.26
C THR A 164 10.93 -10.66 4.35
N ASN A 165 11.72 -11.52 3.68
CA ASN A 165 11.52 -12.96 3.70
C ASN A 165 11.73 -13.54 5.11
N MET A 166 12.73 -13.06 5.85
CA MET A 166 12.96 -13.48 7.24
C MET A 166 11.77 -13.12 8.14
N LEU A 167 11.26 -11.88 8.05
CA LEU A 167 10.10 -11.42 8.82
C LEU A 167 8.84 -12.25 8.51
N VAL A 168 8.46 -12.35 7.23
CA VAL A 168 7.24 -13.08 6.82
C VAL A 168 7.31 -14.57 7.17
N THR A 169 8.51 -15.17 7.16
CA THR A 169 8.72 -16.56 7.61
C THR A 169 8.67 -16.68 9.13
N ALA A 170 9.26 -15.74 9.88
CA ALA A 170 9.19 -15.74 11.34
C ALA A 170 7.76 -15.58 11.88
N SER A 171 6.91 -14.82 11.17
CA SER A 171 5.47 -14.71 11.47
C SER A 171 4.66 -15.97 11.13
N HIS A 172 5.24 -16.92 10.39
CA HIS A 172 4.61 -18.17 9.98
C HIS A 172 5.53 -19.37 10.30
N PRO A 173 5.69 -19.72 11.59
CA PRO A 173 6.39 -20.95 11.96
C PRO A 173 5.76 -22.16 11.24
N VAL A 174 6.61 -23.05 10.73
CA VAL A 174 6.18 -24.23 9.97
C VAL A 174 5.72 -25.33 10.94
N GLU A 175 4.58 -25.09 11.57
CA GLU A 175 3.84 -26.08 12.35
C GLU A 175 2.51 -26.42 11.64
N LEU A 176 2.14 -27.70 11.68
CA LEU A 176 0.87 -28.13 11.10
C LEU A 176 -0.30 -27.83 12.06
N VAL A 177 -1.43 -27.42 11.48
CA VAL A 177 -2.79 -27.34 12.06
C VAL A 177 -3.17 -26.04 12.80
N THR A 178 -4.46 -25.66 12.64
CA THR A 178 -5.23 -24.63 13.37
C THR A 178 -4.91 -23.14 13.17
N THR A 179 -5.45 -22.62 12.06
CA THR A 179 -6.07 -21.28 11.91
C THR A 179 -6.15 -20.35 13.14
N ALA A 180 -5.36 -19.26 13.14
CA ALA A 180 -5.50 -18.14 14.09
C ALA A 180 -5.68 -16.72 13.45
N PRO A 181 -5.00 -16.34 12.33
CA PRO A 181 -5.09 -14.96 11.81
C PRO A 181 -6.46 -14.56 11.25
N ARG A 182 -7.30 -15.55 10.85
CA ARG A 182 -8.62 -15.32 10.25
C ARG A 182 -9.66 -14.69 11.19
N ILE A 183 -9.37 -14.54 12.48
CA ILE A 183 -10.37 -14.13 13.48
C ILE A 183 -10.68 -12.62 13.37
N ILE A 184 -9.66 -11.76 13.25
CA ILE A 184 -9.84 -10.29 13.36
C ILE A 184 -10.64 -9.71 12.19
N SER A 185 -10.34 -10.14 10.95
CA SER A 185 -11.03 -9.64 9.75
C SER A 185 -12.48 -10.15 9.63
N ASN A 186 -12.74 -11.39 10.06
CA ASN A 186 -14.11 -11.90 10.15
C ASN A 186 -14.89 -11.23 11.29
N LEU A 187 -14.27 -10.99 12.46
CA LEU A 187 -14.91 -10.26 13.56
C LEU A 187 -15.31 -8.83 13.14
N LYS A 188 -14.44 -8.10 12.43
CA LYS A 188 -14.76 -6.77 11.88
C LYS A 188 -15.96 -6.81 10.92
N ARG A 189 -16.03 -7.84 10.05
CA ARG A 189 -17.16 -8.06 9.12
C ARG A 189 -18.45 -8.41 9.86
N GLU A 190 -18.40 -9.25 10.89
CA GLU A 190 -19.58 -9.66 11.65
C GLU A 190 -20.11 -8.54 12.54
N VAL A 191 -19.23 -7.74 13.15
CA VAL A 191 -19.62 -6.50 13.85
C VAL A 191 -20.32 -5.52 12.90
N GLN A 192 -19.82 -5.34 11.67
CA GLN A 192 -20.52 -4.52 10.66
C GLN A 192 -21.90 -5.08 10.31
N ARG A 193 -22.05 -6.40 10.18
CA ARG A 193 -23.35 -7.06 9.97
C ARG A 193 -24.31 -6.83 11.15
N PHE A 194 -23.84 -6.96 12.39
CA PHE A 194 -24.65 -6.67 13.58
C PHE A 194 -25.10 -5.21 13.65
N VAL A 195 -24.24 -4.24 13.29
CA VAL A 195 -24.62 -2.82 13.21
C VAL A 195 -25.73 -2.58 12.17
N ILE A 196 -25.63 -3.21 10.99
CA ILE A 196 -26.66 -3.11 9.94
C ILE A 196 -27.98 -3.73 10.41
N VAL A 197 -27.95 -4.97 10.91
CA VAL A 197 -29.15 -5.69 11.38
C VAL A 197 -29.82 -4.96 12.53
N LYS A 198 -29.04 -4.44 13.50
CA LYS A 198 -29.57 -3.63 14.60
C LYS A 198 -30.30 -2.39 14.05
N LYS A 199 -29.67 -1.63 13.15
CA LYS A 199 -30.29 -0.43 12.57
C LYS A 199 -31.58 -0.76 11.83
N THR A 200 -31.60 -1.81 11.00
CA THR A 200 -32.81 -2.23 10.29
C THR A 200 -33.93 -2.66 11.25
N ALA A 201 -33.61 -3.26 12.40
CA ALA A 201 -34.59 -3.56 13.44
C ALA A 201 -35.11 -2.30 14.16
N GLU A 202 -34.26 -1.31 14.42
CA GLU A 202 -34.64 0.00 14.99
C GLU A 202 -35.55 0.80 14.02
N ASP A 203 -35.21 0.81 12.74
CA ASP A 203 -36.02 1.41 11.66
C ASP A 203 -37.40 0.73 11.56
N LEU A 204 -37.45 -0.62 11.58
CA LEU A 204 -38.69 -1.40 11.53
C LEU A 204 -39.57 -1.20 12.77
N HIS A 205 -38.98 -1.21 13.97
CA HIS A 205 -39.69 -0.96 15.23
C HIS A 205 -40.33 0.44 15.24
N THR A 206 -39.59 1.44 14.75
CA THR A 206 -40.10 2.82 14.59
C THR A 206 -41.27 2.88 13.60
N ALA A 207 -41.17 2.16 12.47
CA ALA A 207 -42.23 2.08 11.46
C ALA A 207 -43.49 1.35 11.93
N LEU A 208 -43.36 0.42 12.88
CA LEU A 208 -44.50 -0.28 13.50
C LEU A 208 -45.21 0.61 14.53
N ILE A 209 -44.48 1.25 15.45
CA ILE A 209 -45.07 2.14 16.46
C ILE A 209 -45.82 3.32 15.80
N THR A 210 -45.21 3.94 14.77
CA THR A 210 -45.82 5.05 14.02
C THR A 210 -47.02 4.64 13.15
N ARG A 211 -47.30 3.33 12.99
CA ARG A 211 -48.47 2.82 12.26
C ARG A 211 -49.66 2.42 13.12
N THR A 212 -49.58 2.51 14.44
CA THR A 212 -50.67 2.14 15.36
C THR A 212 -51.92 3.01 15.14
N PRO A 213 -53.05 2.50 14.59
CA PRO A 213 -54.18 3.35 14.24
C PRO A 213 -55.07 3.62 15.45
N THR A 214 -55.19 4.89 15.85
CA THR A 214 -56.03 5.32 16.99
C THR A 214 -57.52 5.34 16.65
N ALA A 215 -58.17 4.18 16.54
CA ALA A 215 -59.63 4.06 16.64
C ALA A 215 -60.11 2.61 16.84
N LEU A 216 -60.91 2.38 17.88
CA LEU A 216 -62.29 1.86 17.73
C LEU A 216 -63.03 1.91 19.08
N ARG A 217 -63.92 2.90 19.24
CA ARG A 217 -64.99 2.83 20.26
C ARG A 217 -66.02 1.77 19.81
N PRO A 218 -66.53 0.92 20.71
CA PRO A 218 -67.78 0.21 20.44
C PRO A 218 -68.91 1.23 20.26
N LYS A 219 -69.78 1.03 19.26
CA LYS A 219 -71.14 1.57 19.29
C LYS A 219 -72.04 0.47 19.81
N GLU A 220 -72.68 0.70 20.95
CA GLU A 220 -73.88 -0.04 21.29
C GLU A 220 -75.04 0.50 20.46
N THR A 221 -75.67 -0.38 19.67
CA THR A 221 -76.96 -0.13 19.03
C THR A 221 -77.81 -1.38 19.17
N ALA A 222 -78.94 -1.25 19.85
CA ALA A 222 -79.78 -2.39 20.21
C ALA A 222 -80.49 -3.03 19.01
N SER A 223 -80.82 -4.31 19.15
CA SER A 223 -81.92 -4.96 18.43
C SER A 223 -82.54 -5.99 19.35
N GLY A 224 -83.85 -5.90 19.55
CA GLY A 224 -84.61 -6.81 20.39
C GLY A 224 -85.91 -7.25 19.72
N SER A 225 -86.18 -8.56 19.76
CA SER A 225 -87.50 -9.20 19.63
C SER A 225 -87.33 -10.67 20.02
N GLN A 226 -88.09 -11.18 21.01
CA GLN A 226 -89.40 -11.84 20.89
C GLN A 226 -89.34 -13.28 20.32
N LEU A 227 -90.21 -14.23 20.70
CA LEU A 227 -91.30 -14.18 21.70
C LEU A 227 -90.77 -14.70 23.08
N SER A 228 -91.17 -15.77 23.78
CA SER A 228 -92.28 -16.77 23.77
C SER A 228 -92.10 -17.68 25.01
N HIS A 229 -93.12 -18.21 25.70
CA HIS A 229 -94.56 -17.91 25.75
C HIS A 229 -95.21 -18.61 26.98
N LEU A 230 -96.26 -18.02 27.56
CA LEU A 230 -97.19 -18.58 28.58
C LEU A 230 -96.59 -19.07 29.92
#